data_AF-A0A8S2V5X8-F1
#
_entry.id   AF-A0A8S2V5X8-F1
#
_cell.length_a   1.000
_cell.length_b   1.000
_cell.length_c   1.000
_cell.angle_alpha   90.00
_cell.angle_beta   90.00
_cell.angle_gamma   90.00
#
_symmetry.space_group_name_H-M   'P 1'
#
loop_
_entity.id
_entity.type
_entity.pdbx_description
1 polymer ?
#
loop_
_entity_poly.entity_id
_entity_poly.type
_entity_poly.pdbx_seq_one_letter_code
_entity_poly.pdbx_strand_id
1 'polypeptide(L)' 'VIKIQGVRPDNVLFLIHEVFEGLVNESFFGVTYDIAFPCPDCLDARINEPWQFSSSLINRAIELKAPSIQCHRFFHVASV' A
#
# COMPACT_ATOMS: atom_id res chain seq x y z
N VAL A 1 0.14 -11.31 0.23
CA VAL A 1 -0.88 -10.64 -0.59
C VAL A 1 -2.25 -10.98 -0.01
N ILE A 2 -2.96 -10.00 0.55
CA ILE A 2 -4.35 -10.18 1.04
C ILE A 2 -5.27 -9.84 -0.13
N LYS A 3 -6.10 -10.80 -0.55
CA LYS A 3 -7.04 -10.62 -1.66
C LYS A 3 -8.46 -10.55 -1.10
N ILE A 4 -9.13 -9.42 -1.30
CA ILE A 4 -10.50 -9.19 -0.82
C ILE A 4 -11.39 -8.96 -2.04
N GLN A 5 -12.53 -9.63 -2.06
CA GLN A 5 -13.51 -9.53 -3.14
C GLN A 5 -14.89 -9.32 -2.51
N GLY A 6 -15.67 -8.36 -3.01
CA GLY A 6 -17.00 -8.07 -2.48
C GLY A 6 -17.43 -6.62 -2.70
N VAL A 7 -18.60 -6.26 -2.16
CA VAL A 7 -19.12 -4.89 -2.18
C VAL A 7 -18.34 -4.05 -1.16
N ARG A 8 -17.68 -2.97 -1.62
CA ARG A 8 -16.82 -2.08 -0.80
C ARG A 8 -15.65 -2.81 -0.10
N PRO A 9 -14.75 -3.45 -0.86
CA PRO A 9 -13.64 -4.24 -0.31
C PRO A 9 -12.64 -3.39 0.50
N ASP A 10 -12.59 -2.08 0.24
CA ASP A 10 -11.66 -1.14 0.87
C ASP A 10 -11.86 -1.08 2.38
N ASN A 11 -13.11 -1.04 2.85
CA ASN A 11 -13.42 -0.98 4.29
C ASN A 11 -12.89 -2.21 5.04
N VAL A 12 -13.00 -3.38 4.41
CA VAL A 12 -12.52 -4.65 5.00
C VAL A 12 -11.00 -4.69 4.95
N LEU A 13 -10.38 -4.17 3.88
CA LEU A 13 -8.93 -4.05 3.78
C LEU A 13 -8.38 -3.17 4.91
N PHE A 14 -8.99 -2.00 5.14
CA PHE A 14 -8.63 -1.11 6.25
C PHE A 14 -8.76 -1.79 7.61
N LEU A 15 -9.87 -2.48 7.87
CA LEU A 15 -10.06 -3.21 9.12
C LEU A 15 -9.00 -4.28 9.33
N ILE A 16 -8.67 -5.05 8.29
CA ILE A 16 -7.62 -6.06 8.36
C ILE A 16 -6.28 -5.40 8.69
N HIS A 17 -5.96 -4.27 8.07
CA HIS A 17 -4.75 -3.52 8.37
C HIS A 17 -4.69 -3.05 9.82
N GLU A 18 -5.77 -2.49 10.35
CA GLU A 18 -5.86 -2.02 11.74
C GLU A 18 -5.68 -3.17 12.74
N VAL A 19 -6.30 -4.32 12.49
CA VAL A 19 -6.16 -5.50 13.36
C VAL A 19 -4.74 -6.03 13.35
N PHE A 20 -4.08 -6.10 12.18
CA PHE A 20 -2.67 -6.50 12.12
C PHE A 20 -1.77 -5.51 12.85
N GLU A 21 -2.08 -4.21 12.77
CA GLU A 21 -1.31 -3.16 13.45
C GLU A 21 -1.37 -3.31 14.96
N GLY A 22 -2.59 -3.45 15.50
CA GLY A 22 -2.82 -3.67 16.91
C GLY A 22 -2.10 -4.93 17.41
N LEU A 23 -2.28 -6.06 16.73
CA LEU A 23 -1.66 -7.33 17.13
C LEU A 23 -0.13 -7.25 17.17
N VAL A 24 0.49 -6.62 16.17
CA VAL A 24 1.95 -6.47 16.12
C VAL A 24 2.44 -5.56 17.25
N ASN A 25 1.80 -4.40 17.42
CA ASN A 25 2.19 -3.42 18.44
C ASN A 25 2.02 -3.95 19.87
N GLU A 26 0.98 -4.75 20.12
CA GLU A 26 0.70 -5.31 21.44
C GLU A 26 1.58 -6.53 21.77
N SER A 27 1.86 -7.37 20.79
CA SER A 27 2.51 -8.67 21.03
C SER A 27 4.03 -8.65 20.81
N PHE A 28 4.55 -7.72 20.00
CA PHE A 28 5.94 -7.75 19.55
C PHE A 28 6.62 -6.38 19.74
N PHE A 29 7.15 -6.16 20.93
CA PHE A 29 7.88 -4.93 21.23
C PHE A 29 9.09 -4.75 20.30
N GLY A 30 9.12 -3.62 19.58
CA GLY A 30 10.19 -3.27 18.65
C GLY A 30 10.05 -3.84 17.24
N VAL A 31 8.98 -4.58 16.93
CA VAL A 31 8.69 -5.00 15.54
C VAL A 31 7.91 -3.90 14.83
N THR A 32 8.50 -3.37 13.77
CA THR A 32 7.85 -2.44 12.84
C THR A 32 7.57 -3.15 11.53
N TYR A 33 6.38 -2.98 10.97
CA TYR A 33 6.07 -3.46 9.63
C TYR A 33 5.57 -2.28 8.78
N ASP A 34 5.89 -2.31 7.49
CA ASP A 34 5.43 -1.33 6.52
C ASP A 34 4.58 -2.06 5.48
N ILE A 35 3.47 -1.45 5.10
CA ILE A 35 2.51 -2.03 4.15
C ILE A 35 2.88 -1.52 2.77
N ALA A 36 2.77 -2.36 1.73
CA ALA A 36 3.05 -1.94 0.37
C ALA A 36 1.84 -2.14 -0.53
N PHE A 37 1.54 -1.13 -1.35
CA PHE A 37 0.44 -1.10 -2.31
C PHE A 37 0.99 -1.26 -3.73
N PRO A 38 0.44 -2.18 -4.54
CA PRO A 38 0.89 -2.36 -5.91
C PRO A 38 0.62 -1.10 -6.74
N CYS A 39 1.55 -0.77 -7.64
CA CYS A 39 1.37 0.30 -8.60
C CYS A 39 0.16 0.00 -9.52
N PRO A 40 -0.82 0.92 -9.65
CA PRO A 40 -2.04 0.67 -10.42
C PRO A 40 -1.74 0.37 -11.88
N ASP A 41 -0.86 1.15 -12.50
CA ASP A 41 -0.46 0.93 -13.90
C ASP A 41 0.26 -0.41 -14.11
N CYS A 42 1.02 -0.89 -13.10
CA CYS A 42 1.64 -2.21 -13.19
C CYS A 42 0.61 -3.34 -13.11
N LEU A 43 -0.46 -3.15 -12.33
CA LEU A 43 -1.56 -4.10 -12.25
C LEU A 43 -2.36 -4.13 -13.55
N ASP A 44 -2.67 -2.97 -14.12
CA ASP A 44 -3.43 -2.84 -15.37
C ASP A 44 -2.67 -3.43 -16.55
N ALA A 45 -1.35 -3.23 -16.60
CA ALA A 45 -0.47 -3.85 -17.58
C ALA A 45 -0.23 -5.36 -17.34
N ARG A 46 -0.81 -5.95 -16.28
CA ARG A 46 -0.64 -7.35 -15.88
C ARG A 46 0.83 -7.77 -15.78
N ILE A 47 1.67 -6.87 -15.25
CA ILE A 47 3.09 -7.13 -15.07
C ILE A 47 3.26 -8.24 -14.03
N ASN A 48 4.03 -9.27 -14.38
CA ASN A 48 4.50 -10.26 -13.41
C ASN A 48 5.42 -9.55 -12.42
N GLU A 49 5.04 -9.55 -11.15
CA GLU A 49 5.68 -8.80 -10.05
C GLU A 49 5.58 -7.26 -10.21
N PRO A 50 4.39 -6.68 -9.98
CA PRO A 50 4.22 -5.24 -10.03
C PRO A 50 5.09 -4.56 -8.96
N TRP A 51 5.58 -3.35 -9.28
CA TRP A 51 6.21 -2.50 -8.27
C TRP A 51 5.22 -2.19 -7.14
N GLN A 52 5.72 -2.03 -5.92
CA GLN A 52 4.90 -1.71 -4.76
C GLN A 52 5.39 -0.42 -4.09
N PHE A 53 4.46 0.47 -3.77
CA PHE A 53 4.67 1.69 -3.01
C PHE A 53 4.47 1.40 -1.53
N SER A 54 5.43 1.74 -0.67
CA SER A 54 5.22 1.64 0.77
C SER A 54 4.17 2.65 1.26
N SER A 55 3.44 2.31 2.32
CA SER A 55 2.46 3.21 2.94
C SER A 55 3.18 4.42 3.52
N SER A 56 4.40 4.25 4.05
CA SER A 56 5.29 5.32 4.47
C SER A 56 5.57 6.34 3.35
N LEU A 57 5.81 5.88 2.11
CA LEU A 57 6.02 6.76 0.96
C LEU A 57 4.72 7.49 0.57
N ILE A 58 3.60 6.78 0.53
CA ILE A 58 2.30 7.35 0.18
C ILE A 58 1.89 8.42 1.19
N ASN A 59 1.99 8.13 2.50
CA ASN A 59 1.68 9.07 3.56
C ASN A 59 2.56 10.31 3.47
N ARG A 60 3.87 10.14 3.25
CA ARG A 60 4.79 11.27 3.04
C ARG A 60 4.44 12.10 1.81
N ALA A 61 3.98 11.46 0.73
CA ALA A 61 3.53 12.15 -0.47
C ALA A 61 2.27 12.99 -0.19
N ILE A 62 1.31 12.46 0.58
CA ILE A 62 0.10 13.18 1.03
C ILE A 62 0.49 14.37 1.91
N GLU A 63 1.37 14.17 2.91
CA GLU A 63 1.84 15.22 3.83
C GLU A 63 2.52 16.37 3.08
N LEU A 64 3.33 16.04 2.08
CA LEU A 64 4.02 17.02 1.24
C LEU A 64 3.13 17.60 0.13
N LYS A 65 1.87 17.18 0.03
CA LYS A 65 0.95 17.53 -1.06
C LYS A 65 1.57 17.29 -2.43
N ALA A 66 2.33 16.21 -2.55
CA ALA A 66 2.95 15.81 -3.80
C ALA A 66 1.85 15.49 -4.82
N PRO A 67 1.97 15.96 -6.07
CA PRO A 67 0.97 15.71 -7.10
C PRO A 67 0.94 14.25 -7.55
N SER A 68 2.05 13.53 -7.37
CA SER A 68 2.22 12.18 -7.87
C SER A 68 3.37 11.44 -7.18
N ILE A 69 3.31 10.11 -7.21
CA ILE A 69 4.41 9.20 -6.89
C ILE A 69 4.84 8.44 -8.15
N GLN A 70 6.13 8.08 -8.24
CA GLN A 70 6.67 7.40 -9.40
C GLN A 70 7.12 5.97 -9.06
N CYS A 71 6.66 5.01 -9.85
CA CYS A 71 7.16 3.65 -9.84
C CYS A 71 8.63 3.62 -10.30
N HIS A 72 9.57 3.23 -9.43
CA HIS A 72 10.99 3.27 -9.78
C HIS A 72 11.41 2.20 -10.81
N ARG A 73 10.65 1.10 -10.92
CA ARG A 73 10.98 -0.02 -11.81
C ARG A 73 10.50 0.19 -13.25
N PHE A 74 9.35 0.85 -13.42
CA PHE A 74 8.67 0.98 -14.71
C PHE A 74 8.33 2.44 -15.07
N PHE A 75 8.73 3.41 -14.24
CA PHE A 75 8.54 4.85 -14.44
C PHE A 75 7.10 5.34 -14.57
N HIS A 76 6.11 4.49 -14.28
CA HIS A 76 4.70 4.87 -14.17
C HIS A 76 4.50 5.95 -13.11
N VAL A 77 3.57 6.87 -13.36
CA VAL A 77 3.25 8.00 -12.48
C VAL A 77 1.82 7.82 -11.99
N ALA A 78 1.68 7.58 -10.69
CA ALA A 78 0.38 7.49 -10.05
C ALA A 78 0.09 8.81 -9.32
N SER A 79 -1.14 9.32 -9.48
CA SER A 79 -1.63 10.43 -8.65
C SER A 79 -1.75 9.98 -7.19
N VAL A 80 -1.40 10.87 -6.28
CA VAL A 80 -1.51 10.67 -4.82
C VAL A 80 -2.94 10.91 -4.36
#